data_AF-A0A2V7UMF6-F1
#
_entry.id   AF-A0A2V7UMF6-F1
#
_cell.length_a   1.000
_cell.length_b   1.000
_cell.length_c   1.000
_cell.angle_alpha   90.00
_cell.angle_beta   90.00
_cell.angle_gamma   90.00
#
_symmetry.space_group_name_H-M   'P 1'
#
loop_
_entity.id
_entity.type
_entity.pdbx_description
1 polymer ?
#
loop_
_entity_poly.entity_id
_entity_poly.type
_entity_poly.pdbx_seq_one_letter_code
_entity_poly.pdbx_strand_id
1 'polypeptide(L)'
;MLFALVEGWRLLRRSFGLAVLLLVANVATAMVLAVPLAGVLRRDLHEKQASQSMMYGFDYPWWSQWADAQSGWTTSFGPEIFGVGFVFRNLDLLLKGALPANLLAAHGEAAGTAGAAATGARLDPVVLGLGLVYLLGQTFLAGGILSTLRGERGRWTVRGLLHGAGFYFGRFFRVALIALVAAWFVFQLNGPFARWVDGQARESVSEASAMAWLLGRHALLLLALLFVNLVSGYAKAIVVVEERSSAFLAFLSAVSFCGRNLVRTFGHYLAVALLGVVLIAGWRLLDGAYATTGYKTQLLTFALFQAFMLARLGLRVMRMGGQLALYRRLAAPEALASAA
;
A
#
# COMPACT_ATOMS: atom_id res chain seq x y z
N MET A 1 -12.71 15.66 -12.44
CA MET A 1 -11.48 15.22 -11.74
C MET A 1 -11.02 16.27 -10.73
N LEU A 2 -10.72 17.50 -11.15
CA LEU A 2 -10.28 18.60 -10.28
C LEU A 2 -11.18 18.82 -9.07
N PHE A 3 -12.50 18.83 -9.27
CA PHE A 3 -13.48 18.93 -8.18
C PHE A 3 -13.25 17.90 -7.04
N ALA A 4 -13.01 16.64 -7.39
CA ALA A 4 -12.81 15.58 -6.40
C ALA A 4 -11.48 15.71 -5.65
N LEU A 5 -10.46 16.28 -6.30
CA LEU A 5 -9.19 16.62 -5.64
C LEU A 5 -9.37 17.77 -4.65
N VAL A 6 -10.05 18.85 -5.06
CA VAL A 6 -10.31 20.00 -4.19
C VAL A 6 -11.17 19.60 -3.00
N GLU A 7 -12.22 18.81 -3.22
CA GLU A 7 -13.08 18.37 -2.13
C GLU A 7 -12.38 17.38 -1.20
N GLY A 8 -11.60 16.43 -1.76
CA GLY A 8 -10.76 15.54 -0.96
C GLY A 8 -9.75 16.30 -0.10
N TRP A 9 -9.13 17.36 -0.65
CA TRP A 9 -8.21 18.22 0.09
C TRP A 9 -8.91 19.02 1.20
N ARG A 10 -10.10 19.56 0.91
CA ARG A 10 -10.93 20.28 1.90
C ARG A 10 -11.31 19.36 3.06
N LEU A 11 -11.73 18.13 2.76
CA LEU A 11 -12.06 17.10 3.73
C LEU A 11 -10.83 16.71 4.57
N LEU A 12 -9.67 16.50 3.93
CA LEU A 12 -8.42 16.24 4.64
C LEU A 12 -8.08 17.38 5.62
N ARG A 13 -8.12 18.64 5.17
CA ARG A 13 -7.81 19.79 6.04
C ARG A 13 -8.71 19.87 7.26
N ARG A 14 -10.01 19.64 7.08
CA ARG A 14 -11.00 19.64 8.17
C ARG A 14 -10.81 18.47 9.14
N SER A 15 -10.31 17.35 8.64
CA SER A 15 -10.15 16.10 9.39
C SER A 15 -8.69 15.69 9.52
N PHE A 16 -7.76 16.65 9.59
CA PHE A 16 -6.32 16.38 9.60
C PHE A 16 -5.89 15.46 10.75
N GLY A 17 -6.60 15.55 11.87
CA GLY A 17 -6.41 14.65 13.01
C GLY A 17 -6.63 13.17 12.70
N LEU A 18 -7.39 12.82 11.66
CA LEU A 18 -7.50 11.44 11.17
C LEU A 18 -6.18 10.93 10.59
N ALA A 19 -5.45 11.77 9.85
CA ALA A 19 -4.13 11.42 9.32
C ALA A 19 -3.11 11.26 10.46
N VAL A 20 -3.19 12.10 11.49
CA VAL A 20 -2.36 11.98 12.70
C VAL A 20 -2.68 10.68 13.46
N LEU A 21 -3.95 10.34 13.63
CA LEU A 21 -4.36 9.09 14.27
C LEU A 21 -3.84 7.87 13.49
N LEU A 22 -3.93 7.90 12.15
CA LEU A 22 -3.35 6.86 11.31
C LEU A 22 -1.83 6.76 11.47
N LEU A 23 -1.14 7.90 11.62
CA LEU A 23 0.30 7.90 11.85
C LEU A 23 0.62 7.20 13.18
N VAL A 24 -0.08 7.56 14.26
CA VAL A 24 0.10 6.92 15.58
C VAL A 24 -0.15 5.41 15.49
N ALA A 25 -1.23 4.98 14.82
CA ALA A 25 -1.52 3.55 14.64
C ALA A 25 -0.42 2.83 13.83
N ASN A 26 0.13 3.47 12.80
CA ASN A 26 1.21 2.90 11.99
C ASN A 26 2.53 2.80 12.78
N VAL A 27 2.88 3.84 13.54
CA VAL A 27 4.07 3.84 14.40
C VAL A 27 3.93 2.75 15.47
N ALA A 28 2.78 2.64 16.13
CA ALA A 28 2.51 1.61 17.12
C ALA A 28 2.64 0.19 16.52
N THR A 29 2.13 -0.02 15.30
CA THR A 29 2.28 -1.32 14.62
C THR A 29 3.74 -1.59 14.23
N ALA A 30 4.46 -0.58 13.73
CA ALA A 30 5.85 -0.72 13.34
C ALA A 30 6.77 -1.02 14.56
N MET A 31 6.45 -0.46 15.73
CA MET A 31 7.17 -0.71 16.98
C MET A 31 7.21 -2.19 17.38
N VAL A 32 6.20 -2.98 16.98
CA VAL A 32 6.13 -4.42 17.28
C VAL A 32 7.35 -5.18 16.74
N LEU A 33 7.88 -4.81 15.57
CA LEU A 33 9.11 -5.39 15.02
C LEU A 33 10.34 -4.51 15.26
N ALA A 34 10.18 -3.19 15.28
CA ALA A 34 11.30 -2.28 15.45
C ALA A 34 11.98 -2.40 16.82
N VAL A 35 11.21 -2.60 17.90
CA VAL A 35 11.77 -2.72 19.27
C VAL A 35 12.59 -4.01 19.43
N PRO A 36 12.08 -5.21 19.08
CA PRO A 36 12.91 -6.42 19.09
C PRO A 36 14.12 -6.33 18.16
N LEU A 37 13.96 -5.75 16.97
CA LEU A 37 15.05 -5.59 16.01
C LEU A 37 16.16 -4.71 16.57
N ALA A 38 15.81 -3.60 17.23
CA ALA A 38 16.77 -2.74 17.92
C ALA A 38 17.53 -3.50 19.02
N GLY A 39 16.86 -4.40 19.74
CA GLY A 39 17.50 -5.27 20.73
C GLY A 39 18.48 -6.29 20.13
N VAL A 40 18.15 -6.85 18.96
CA VAL A 40 19.06 -7.74 18.20
C VAL A 40 20.29 -6.97 17.70
N LEU A 41 20.07 -5.83 17.04
CA LEU A 41 21.14 -4.99 16.51
C LEU A 41 22.06 -4.48 17.60
N ARG A 42 21.51 -4.01 18.73
CA ARG A 42 22.31 -3.49 19.85
C ARG A 42 23.23 -4.56 20.45
N ARG A 43 22.75 -5.81 20.58
CA ARG A 43 23.58 -6.91 21.11
C ARG A 43 24.77 -7.21 20.19
N ASP A 44 24.51 -7.38 18.90
CA ASP A 44 25.57 -7.71 17.94
C ASP A 44 26.59 -6.56 17.78
N LEU A 45 26.11 -5.30 17.76
CA LEU A 45 26.99 -4.12 17.71
C LEU A 45 27.90 -3.99 18.93
N HIS A 46 27.41 -4.34 20.13
CA HIS A 46 28.21 -4.31 21.35
C HIS A 46 29.26 -5.42 21.39
N GLU A 47 28.89 -6.65 21.00
CA GLU A 47 29.81 -7.80 20.99
C GLU A 47 30.98 -7.61 20.02
N LYS A 48 30.75 -6.95 18.88
CA LYS A 48 31.74 -6.78 17.81
C LYS A 48 32.48 -5.43 17.81
N GLN A 49 32.21 -4.55 18.78
CA GLN A 49 32.73 -3.17 18.83
C GLN A 49 32.46 -2.32 17.57
N ALA A 50 31.63 -2.80 16.64
CA ALA A 50 31.29 -2.13 15.38
C ALA A 50 30.56 -0.80 15.60
N SER A 51 30.03 -0.56 16.81
CA SER A 51 29.44 0.73 17.19
C SER A 51 30.39 1.91 17.00
N GLN A 52 31.71 1.73 17.18
CA GLN A 52 32.70 2.80 17.01
C GLN A 52 32.90 3.12 15.53
N SER A 53 33.06 2.10 14.68
CA SER A 53 33.15 2.25 13.22
C SER A 53 31.92 2.96 12.65
N MET A 54 30.73 2.61 13.17
CA MET A 54 29.46 3.20 12.75
C MET A 54 29.30 4.69 13.05
N MET A 55 30.12 5.26 13.96
CA MET A 55 30.09 6.70 14.22
C MET A 55 30.61 7.53 13.04
N TYR A 56 31.51 6.94 12.23
CA TYR A 56 32.20 7.63 11.13
C TYR A 56 31.63 7.29 9.74
N GLY A 57 30.74 6.31 9.66
CA GLY A 57 30.11 5.90 8.40
C GLY A 57 29.42 4.55 8.55
N PHE A 58 28.69 4.12 7.51
CA PHE A 58 28.06 2.80 7.53
C PHE A 58 29.11 1.69 7.36
N ASP A 59 29.20 0.78 8.32
CA ASP A 59 30.12 -0.37 8.30
C ASP A 59 29.54 -1.52 7.46
N TYR A 60 29.88 -1.52 6.17
CA TYR A 60 29.45 -2.56 5.22
C TYR A 60 29.94 -3.98 5.58
N PRO A 61 31.22 -4.19 5.97
CA PRO A 61 31.67 -5.50 6.44
C PRO A 61 30.85 -6.05 7.61
N TRP A 62 30.58 -5.22 8.63
CA TRP A 62 29.72 -5.63 9.75
C TRP A 62 28.31 -5.99 9.25
N TRP A 63 27.72 -5.14 8.40
CA TRP A 63 26.37 -5.38 7.88
C TRP A 63 26.26 -6.71 7.12
N SER A 64 27.22 -7.01 6.23
CA SER A 64 27.22 -8.28 5.49
C SER A 64 27.27 -9.47 6.43
N GLN A 65 28.21 -9.47 7.39
CA GLN A 65 28.33 -10.56 8.36
C GLN A 65 27.09 -10.70 9.23
N TRP A 66 26.51 -9.59 9.67
CA TRP A 66 25.27 -9.61 10.45
C TRP A 66 24.12 -10.18 9.64
N ALA A 67 23.94 -9.73 8.40
CA ALA A 67 22.86 -10.15 7.51
C ALA A 67 22.98 -11.64 7.13
N ASP A 68 24.20 -12.12 6.85
CA ASP A 68 24.48 -13.53 6.54
C ASP A 68 24.23 -14.45 7.74
N ALA A 69 24.43 -13.95 8.97
CA ALA A 69 24.20 -14.70 10.20
C ALA A 69 22.73 -14.69 10.66
N GLN A 70 21.87 -13.84 10.10
CA GLN A 70 20.48 -13.75 10.51
C GLN A 70 19.64 -14.92 9.99
N SER A 71 18.65 -15.32 10.80
CA SER A 71 17.64 -16.30 10.41
C SER A 71 16.24 -15.83 10.84
N GLY A 72 15.21 -16.34 10.18
CA GLY A 72 13.82 -15.94 10.42
C GLY A 72 13.52 -14.50 9.98
N TRP A 73 12.71 -13.79 10.75
CA TRP A 73 12.10 -12.52 10.36
C TRP A 73 13.08 -11.35 10.21
N THR A 74 14.26 -11.40 10.83
CA THR A 74 15.28 -10.34 10.74
C THR A 74 15.87 -10.23 9.33
N THR A 75 15.88 -11.32 8.56
CA THR A 75 16.30 -11.35 7.13
C THR A 75 15.42 -10.49 6.22
N SER A 76 14.21 -10.17 6.67
CA SER A 76 13.29 -9.30 5.94
C SER A 76 13.64 -7.82 6.05
N PHE A 77 14.66 -7.43 6.82
CA PHE A 77 15.04 -6.03 7.03
C PHE A 77 16.42 -5.76 6.44
N GLY A 78 16.53 -4.70 5.65
CA GLY A 78 17.78 -4.29 4.99
C GLY A 78 17.94 -2.77 4.93
N PRO A 79 19.10 -2.27 4.46
CA PRO A 79 19.40 -0.85 4.44
C PRO A 79 18.44 -0.05 3.54
N GLU A 80 17.78 -0.73 2.60
CA GLU A 80 16.77 -0.17 1.70
C GLU A 80 15.50 0.31 2.42
N ILE A 81 15.34 0.03 3.72
CA ILE A 81 14.28 0.65 4.55
C ILE A 81 14.46 2.17 4.60
N PHE A 82 15.71 2.66 4.53
CA PHE A 82 16.02 4.08 4.46
C PHE A 82 15.91 4.64 3.03
N GLY A 83 15.70 5.96 2.94
CA GLY A 83 15.52 6.66 1.67
C GLY A 83 14.27 6.21 0.91
N VAL A 84 14.40 6.02 -0.42
CA VAL A 84 13.30 5.57 -1.30
C VAL A 84 13.35 4.07 -1.62
N GLY A 85 14.35 3.35 -1.12
CA GLY A 85 14.55 1.92 -1.42
C GLY A 85 13.34 1.06 -1.09
N PHE A 86 12.64 1.40 0.01
CA PHE A 86 11.46 0.67 0.47
C PHE A 86 10.33 0.69 -0.57
N VAL A 87 10.20 1.75 -1.37
CA VAL A 87 9.18 1.85 -2.42
C VAL A 87 9.47 0.82 -3.51
N PHE A 88 10.72 0.80 -3.99
CA PHE A 88 11.14 -0.11 -5.05
C PHE A 88 11.11 -1.55 -4.60
N ARG A 89 11.55 -1.85 -3.37
CA ARG A 89 11.46 -3.20 -2.79
C ARG A 89 10.02 -3.68 -2.71
N ASN A 90 9.10 -2.86 -2.22
CA ASN A 90 7.68 -3.24 -2.16
C ASN A 90 7.05 -3.43 -3.56
N LEU A 91 7.45 -2.61 -4.52
CA LEU A 91 7.00 -2.74 -5.91
C LEU A 91 7.53 -4.03 -6.54
N ASP A 92 8.82 -4.32 -6.36
CA ASP A 92 9.46 -5.55 -6.82
C ASP A 92 8.79 -6.80 -6.23
N LEU A 93 8.56 -6.82 -4.92
CA LEU A 93 7.82 -7.90 -4.24
C LEU A 93 6.40 -8.09 -4.80
N LEU A 94 5.71 -6.99 -5.11
CA LEU A 94 4.38 -7.02 -5.72
C LEU A 94 4.42 -7.59 -7.14
N LEU A 95 5.35 -7.13 -7.97
CA LEU A 95 5.52 -7.56 -9.37
C LEU A 95 5.91 -9.04 -9.47
N LYS A 96 6.72 -9.52 -8.52
CA LYS A 96 7.07 -10.94 -8.37
C LYS A 96 5.92 -11.80 -7.85
N GLY A 97 4.79 -11.21 -7.46
CA GLY A 97 3.67 -11.94 -6.87
C GLY A 97 4.03 -12.60 -5.54
N ALA A 98 4.94 -12.01 -4.76
CA ALA A 98 5.41 -12.59 -3.51
C ALA A 98 4.26 -12.83 -2.53
N LEU A 99 3.30 -11.92 -2.43
CA LEU A 99 2.16 -12.06 -1.50
C LEU A 99 1.27 -13.28 -1.78
N PRO A 100 0.66 -13.45 -2.98
CA PRO A 100 -0.17 -14.62 -3.26
C PRO A 100 0.64 -15.92 -3.20
N ALA A 101 1.92 -15.90 -3.62
CA ALA A 101 2.78 -17.07 -3.53
C ALA A 101 2.99 -17.49 -2.06
N ASN A 102 3.30 -16.57 -1.16
CA ASN A 102 3.55 -16.91 0.25
C ASN A 102 2.27 -17.19 1.07
N LEU A 103 1.12 -16.60 0.70
CA LEU A 103 -0.15 -16.83 1.41
C LEU A 103 -0.84 -18.15 1.03
N LEU A 104 -0.62 -18.62 -0.20
CA LEU A 104 -1.33 -19.78 -0.78
C LEU A 104 -0.42 -20.96 -1.11
N ALA A 105 0.90 -20.80 -1.07
CA ALA A 105 1.80 -21.94 -1.08
C ALA A 105 1.56 -22.73 0.21
N ALA A 106 0.84 -23.84 0.08
CA ALA A 106 0.82 -24.88 1.08
C ALA A 106 2.28 -25.18 1.47
N HIS A 107 2.58 -25.25 2.77
CA HIS A 107 3.90 -25.56 3.30
C HIS A 107 4.37 -27.01 2.97
N GLY A 108 3.77 -27.66 1.98
CA GLY A 108 4.12 -29.00 1.51
C GLY A 108 4.23 -29.02 -0.02
N GLU A 109 5.42 -29.36 -0.49
CA GLU A 109 5.69 -30.01 -1.78
C GLU A 109 5.01 -29.46 -3.04
N ALA A 110 5.73 -28.63 -3.79
CA ALA A 110 5.69 -28.64 -5.25
C ALA A 110 6.94 -27.95 -5.83
N ALA A 111 8.10 -28.58 -5.60
CA ALA A 111 9.32 -28.33 -6.39
C ALA A 111 9.22 -28.97 -7.80
N GLY A 112 8.03 -29.02 -8.40
CA GLY A 112 7.79 -29.64 -9.69
C GLY A 112 6.72 -28.89 -10.47
N THR A 113 7.13 -28.27 -11.57
CA THR A 113 6.29 -27.96 -12.75
C THR A 113 5.33 -26.76 -12.71
N ALA A 114 5.68 -25.67 -12.04
CA ALA A 114 5.24 -24.34 -12.45
C ALA A 114 6.46 -23.46 -12.70
N GLY A 115 6.56 -22.89 -13.90
CA GLY A 115 7.78 -22.34 -14.49
C GLY A 115 8.65 -21.48 -13.57
N ALA A 116 9.95 -21.53 -13.85
CA ALA A 116 11.08 -20.88 -13.18
C ALA A 116 11.04 -19.34 -13.04
N ALA A 117 9.86 -18.71 -13.01
CA ALA A 117 9.62 -17.32 -12.67
C ALA A 117 9.12 -17.11 -11.23
N ALA A 118 8.75 -18.18 -10.50
CA ALA A 118 8.20 -18.11 -9.14
C ALA A 118 9.23 -18.36 -8.01
N THR A 119 10.52 -18.09 -8.24
CA THR A 119 11.63 -18.44 -7.33
C THR A 119 12.10 -17.32 -6.40
N GLY A 120 11.36 -16.22 -6.20
CA GLY A 120 12.05 -14.95 -5.90
C GLY A 120 11.95 -14.26 -4.53
N ALA A 121 10.99 -14.55 -3.66
CA ALA A 121 10.87 -13.80 -2.39
C ALA A 121 10.01 -14.53 -1.37
N ARG A 122 10.63 -15.38 -0.54
CA ARG A 122 9.96 -15.95 0.63
C ARG A 122 9.80 -14.85 1.68
N LEU A 123 8.57 -14.55 2.07
CA LEU A 123 8.29 -13.63 3.16
C LEU A 123 8.23 -14.43 4.45
N ASP A 124 8.88 -13.93 5.49
CA ASP A 124 8.87 -14.60 6.78
C ASP A 124 7.44 -14.68 7.37
N PRO A 125 7.02 -15.82 7.96
CA PRO A 125 5.68 -15.98 8.54
C PRO A 125 5.31 -14.92 9.59
N VAL A 126 6.28 -14.43 10.38
CA VAL A 126 6.05 -13.38 11.38
C VAL A 126 5.70 -12.05 10.70
N VAL A 127 6.42 -11.72 9.63
CA VAL A 127 6.16 -10.50 8.83
C VAL A 127 4.81 -10.60 8.14
N LEU A 128 4.45 -11.79 7.61
CA LEU A 128 3.12 -12.04 7.03
C LEU A 128 2.00 -11.93 8.07
N GLY A 129 2.19 -12.53 9.25
CA GLY A 129 1.23 -12.47 10.35
C GLY A 129 0.98 -11.03 10.81
N LEU A 130 2.05 -10.24 10.99
CA LEU A 130 1.90 -8.82 11.32
C LEU A 130 1.28 -8.04 10.17
N GLY A 131 1.62 -8.37 8.91
CA GLY A 131 0.99 -7.79 7.73
C GLY A 131 -0.52 -8.03 7.69
N LEU A 132 -0.98 -9.20 8.10
CA LEU A 132 -2.41 -9.54 8.22
C LEU A 132 -3.08 -8.73 9.34
N VAL A 133 -2.48 -8.67 10.52
CA VAL A 133 -2.98 -7.84 11.65
C VAL A 133 -3.07 -6.38 11.24
N TYR A 134 -2.04 -5.87 10.55
CA TYR A 134 -2.03 -4.53 9.99
C TYR A 134 -3.17 -4.35 8.98
N LEU A 135 -3.37 -5.28 8.04
CA LEU A 135 -4.46 -5.22 7.06
C LEU A 135 -5.84 -5.18 7.72
N LEU A 136 -6.05 -5.97 8.78
CA LEU A 136 -7.28 -5.98 9.57
C LEU A 136 -7.49 -4.64 10.28
N GLY A 137 -6.48 -4.14 10.99
CA GLY A 137 -6.52 -2.83 11.66
C GLY A 137 -6.77 -1.69 10.68
N GLN A 138 -6.14 -1.72 9.51
CA GLN A 138 -6.33 -0.71 8.46
C GLN A 138 -7.73 -0.78 7.83
N THR A 139 -8.32 -1.97 7.73
CA THR A 139 -9.69 -2.16 7.23
C THR A 139 -10.71 -1.65 8.24
N PHE A 140 -10.49 -1.90 9.52
CA PHE A 140 -11.26 -1.35 10.63
C PHE A 140 -11.22 0.19 10.64
N LEU A 141 -10.02 0.78 10.65
CA LEU A 141 -9.84 2.23 10.64
C LEU A 141 -10.43 2.89 9.38
N ALA A 142 -10.36 2.23 8.22
CA ALA A 142 -10.97 2.74 7.00
C ALA A 142 -12.50 2.93 7.14
N GLY A 143 -13.18 2.04 7.88
CA GLY A 143 -14.62 2.17 8.17
C GLY A 143 -14.92 3.45 8.94
N GLY A 144 -14.17 3.71 10.01
CA GLY A 144 -14.33 4.91 10.84
C GLY A 144 -13.96 6.20 10.11
N ILE A 145 -12.92 6.17 9.28
CA ILE A 145 -12.55 7.32 8.44
C ILE A 145 -13.68 7.63 7.47
N LEU A 146 -14.15 6.65 6.70
CA LEU A 146 -15.16 6.93 5.67
C LEU A 146 -16.50 7.33 6.28
N SER A 147 -16.87 6.81 7.45
CA SER A 147 -18.07 7.26 8.18
C SER A 147 -17.93 8.70 8.70
N THR A 148 -16.75 9.10 9.18
CA THR A 148 -16.53 10.49 9.62
C THR A 148 -16.52 11.46 8.43
N LEU A 149 -15.93 11.05 7.30
CA LEU A 149 -15.95 11.84 6.06
C LEU A 149 -17.35 11.91 5.42
N ARG A 150 -18.25 10.97 5.73
CA ARG A 150 -19.67 11.02 5.31
C ARG A 150 -20.42 12.16 5.98
N GLY A 151 -20.12 12.45 7.24
CA GLY A 151 -20.81 13.43 8.06
C GLY A 151 -20.51 14.88 7.67
N GLU A 152 -21.52 15.75 7.75
CA GLU A 152 -21.39 17.16 7.36
C GLU A 152 -20.82 18.06 8.47
N ARG A 153 -20.73 17.56 9.71
CA ARG A 153 -20.28 18.34 10.87
C ARG A 153 -18.78 18.21 11.08
N GLY A 154 -18.07 19.34 10.96
CA GLY A 154 -16.60 19.44 10.97
C GLY A 154 -15.86 19.11 12.27
N ARG A 155 -16.45 18.37 13.21
CA ARG A 155 -15.76 17.87 14.41
C ARG A 155 -15.78 16.34 14.41
N TRP A 156 -14.61 15.74 14.18
CA TRP A 156 -14.41 14.31 14.36
C TRP A 156 -14.11 14.03 15.83
N THR A 157 -14.59 12.90 16.34
CA THR A 157 -14.29 12.42 17.70
C THR A 157 -13.76 11.00 17.61
N VAL A 158 -12.86 10.61 18.52
CA VAL A 158 -12.32 9.23 18.58
C VAL A 158 -13.46 8.22 18.80
N ARG A 159 -14.42 8.54 19.67
CA ARG A 159 -15.61 7.70 19.91
C ARG A 159 -16.45 7.52 18.64
N GLY A 160 -16.72 8.61 17.91
CA GLY A 160 -17.47 8.53 16.65
C GLY A 160 -16.73 7.73 15.58
N LEU A 161 -15.40 7.88 15.51
CA LEU A 161 -14.55 7.11 14.61
C LEU A 161 -14.57 5.61 14.95
N LEU A 162 -14.41 5.23 16.22
CA LEU A 162 -14.45 3.83 16.65
C LEU A 162 -15.83 3.20 16.45
N HIS A 163 -16.90 3.95 16.70
CA HIS A 163 -18.27 3.50 16.44
C HIS A 163 -18.47 3.23 14.93
N GLY A 164 -18.06 4.17 14.07
CA GLY A 164 -18.12 3.99 12.63
C GLY A 164 -17.23 2.86 12.12
N ALA A 165 -16.04 2.71 12.71
CA ALA A 165 -15.13 1.61 12.41
C ALA A 165 -15.78 0.26 12.71
N GLY A 166 -16.34 0.07 13.91
CA GLY A 166 -17.05 -1.15 14.29
C GLY A 166 -18.28 -1.42 13.41
N PHE A 167 -19.10 -0.41 13.16
CA PHE A 167 -20.33 -0.53 12.37
C PHE A 167 -20.07 -1.00 10.93
N TYR A 168 -19.04 -0.45 10.26
CA TYR A 168 -18.71 -0.79 8.87
C TYR A 168 -17.67 -1.91 8.73
N PHE A 169 -16.98 -2.32 9.80
CA PHE A 169 -15.87 -3.27 9.75
C PHE A 169 -16.21 -4.55 8.99
N GLY A 170 -17.30 -5.24 9.37
CA GLY A 170 -17.66 -6.52 8.75
C GLY A 170 -17.94 -6.39 7.24
N ARG A 171 -18.56 -5.28 6.81
CA ARG A 171 -18.85 -5.01 5.40
C ARG A 171 -17.56 -4.70 4.64
N PHE A 172 -16.68 -3.89 5.23
CA PHE A 172 -15.41 -3.52 4.63
C PHE A 172 -14.42 -4.69 4.58
N PHE A 173 -14.46 -5.57 5.57
CA PHE A 173 -13.70 -6.80 5.60
C PHE A 173 -14.12 -7.73 4.46
N ARG A 174 -15.42 -7.92 4.23
CA ARG A 174 -15.92 -8.67 3.06
C ARG A 174 -15.50 -8.03 1.73
N VAL A 175 -15.58 -6.70 1.60
CA VAL A 175 -15.07 -5.99 0.41
C VAL A 175 -13.56 -6.20 0.24
N ALA A 176 -12.78 -6.22 1.34
CA ALA A 176 -11.35 -6.50 1.28
C ALA A 176 -11.07 -7.94 0.83
N LEU A 177 -11.82 -8.94 1.33
CA LEU A 177 -11.71 -10.32 0.88
C LEU A 177 -12.04 -10.47 -0.61
N ILE A 178 -13.12 -9.86 -1.09
CA ILE A 178 -13.48 -9.86 -2.52
C ILE A 178 -12.36 -9.22 -3.34
N ALA A 179 -11.78 -8.10 -2.88
CA ALA A 179 -10.66 -7.45 -3.56
C ALA A 179 -9.39 -8.31 -3.57
N LEU A 180 -9.11 -9.06 -2.49
CA LEU A 180 -7.99 -10.02 -2.44
C LEU A 180 -8.20 -11.18 -3.41
N VAL A 181 -9.41 -11.73 -3.49
CA VAL A 181 -9.76 -12.79 -4.48
C VAL A 181 -9.63 -12.25 -5.91
N ALA A 182 -10.11 -11.04 -6.17
CA ALA A 182 -9.95 -10.40 -7.48
C ALA A 182 -8.48 -10.17 -7.84
N ALA A 183 -7.65 -9.71 -6.89
CA ALA A 183 -6.22 -9.55 -7.10
C ALA A 183 -5.52 -10.90 -7.33
N TRP A 184 -5.90 -11.95 -6.59
CA TRP A 184 -5.40 -13.31 -6.81
C TRP A 184 -5.71 -13.79 -8.23
N PHE A 185 -6.93 -13.58 -8.71
CA PHE A 185 -7.31 -13.94 -10.09
C PHE A 185 -6.48 -13.18 -11.13
N VAL A 186 -6.18 -11.90 -10.90
CA VAL A 186 -5.27 -11.11 -11.75
C VAL A 186 -3.87 -11.76 -11.82
N PHE A 187 -3.31 -12.21 -10.70
CA PHE A 187 -2.02 -12.90 -10.68
C PHE A 187 -2.08 -14.25 -11.41
N GLN A 188 -3.15 -15.03 -11.22
CA GLN A 188 -3.33 -16.31 -11.91
C GLN A 188 -3.41 -16.15 -13.43
N LEU A 189 -4.12 -15.12 -13.92
CA LEU A 189 -4.17 -14.81 -15.36
C LEU A 189 -2.84 -14.26 -15.89
N ASN A 190 -2.09 -13.53 -15.05
CA ASN A 190 -0.79 -12.99 -15.43
C ASN A 190 0.26 -14.09 -15.65
N GLY A 191 0.18 -15.25 -14.97
CA GLY A 191 1.12 -16.35 -15.14
C GLY A 191 1.25 -16.90 -16.59
N PRO A 192 0.16 -17.37 -17.23
CA PRO A 192 0.20 -17.81 -18.63
C PRO A 192 0.52 -16.66 -19.58
N PHE A 193 -0.06 -15.47 -19.37
CA PHE A 193 0.25 -14.29 -20.16
C PHE A 193 1.74 -13.93 -20.12
N ALA A 194 2.36 -14.01 -18.94
CA ALA A 194 3.78 -13.74 -18.76
C ALA A 194 4.66 -14.67 -19.57
N ARG A 195 4.38 -15.98 -19.52
CA ARG A 195 5.12 -16.97 -20.31
C ARG A 195 5.02 -16.72 -21.80
N TRP A 196 3.84 -16.31 -22.28
CA TRP A 196 3.65 -15.95 -23.67
C TRP A 196 4.46 -14.71 -24.06
N VAL A 197 4.40 -13.63 -23.25
CA VAL A 197 5.20 -12.41 -23.49
C VAL A 197 6.71 -12.69 -23.43
N ASP A 198 7.16 -13.51 -22.48
CA ASP A 198 8.57 -13.86 -22.34
C ASP A 198 9.07 -14.66 -23.55
N GLY A 199 8.21 -15.46 -24.20
CA GLY A 199 8.51 -16.10 -25.48
C GLY A 199 8.71 -15.08 -26.60
N GLN A 200 7.78 -14.14 -26.73
CA GLN A 200 7.88 -13.04 -27.73
C GLN A 200 9.11 -12.14 -27.50
N ALA A 201 9.48 -11.90 -26.24
CA ALA A 201 10.66 -11.12 -25.90
C ALA A 201 11.96 -11.85 -26.29
N ARG A 202 12.02 -13.18 -26.19
CA ARG A 202 13.19 -13.99 -26.61
C ARG A 202 13.36 -14.05 -28.12
N GLU A 203 12.26 -14.05 -28.86
CA GLU A 203 12.23 -14.08 -30.33
C GLU A 203 12.46 -12.69 -30.94
N SER A 204 12.47 -11.63 -30.13
CA SER A 204 12.65 -10.26 -30.59
C SER A 204 14.08 -10.03 -31.09
N VAL A 205 14.19 -9.61 -32.35
CA VAL A 205 15.48 -9.31 -33.02
C VAL A 205 16.19 -8.09 -32.41
N SER A 206 15.43 -7.20 -31.75
CA SER A 206 15.96 -5.98 -31.12
C SER A 206 15.79 -6.01 -29.60
N GLU A 207 16.84 -5.62 -28.88
CA GLU A 207 16.82 -5.44 -27.42
C GLU A 207 15.74 -4.46 -26.96
N ALA A 208 15.50 -3.38 -27.73
CA ALA A 208 14.47 -2.40 -27.43
C ALA A 208 13.07 -3.01 -27.48
N SER A 209 12.84 -3.93 -28.41
CA SER A 209 11.56 -4.64 -28.55
C SER A 209 11.37 -5.65 -27.42
N ALA A 210 12.42 -6.40 -27.07
CA ALA A 210 12.40 -7.31 -25.92
C ALA A 210 12.11 -6.55 -24.60
N MET A 211 12.75 -5.39 -24.41
CA MET A 211 12.51 -4.52 -23.26
C MET A 211 11.07 -4.01 -23.23
N ALA A 212 10.52 -3.57 -24.37
CA ALA A 212 9.14 -3.10 -24.45
C ALA A 212 8.12 -4.19 -24.07
N TRP A 213 8.35 -5.44 -24.49
CA TRP A 213 7.53 -6.59 -24.08
C TRP A 213 7.58 -6.83 -22.56
N LEU A 214 8.78 -6.84 -21.99
CA LEU A 214 8.97 -7.04 -20.56
C LEU A 214 8.34 -5.92 -19.72
N LEU A 215 8.52 -4.65 -20.11
CA LEU A 215 7.90 -3.51 -19.44
C LEU A 215 6.38 -3.53 -19.61
N GLY A 216 5.89 -3.83 -20.81
CA GLY A 216 4.46 -3.91 -21.12
C GLY A 216 3.74 -4.92 -20.24
N ARG A 217 4.35 -6.09 -20.02
CA ARG A 217 3.82 -7.11 -19.10
C ARG A 217 3.63 -6.58 -17.67
N HIS A 218 4.67 -5.97 -17.10
CA HIS A 218 4.60 -5.45 -15.73
C HIS A 218 3.65 -4.25 -15.63
N ALA A 219 3.60 -3.40 -16.66
CA ALA A 219 2.68 -2.28 -16.72
C ALA A 219 1.22 -2.73 -16.75
N LEU A 220 0.90 -3.79 -17.52
CA LEU A 220 -0.45 -4.36 -17.58
C LEU A 220 -0.87 -4.98 -16.24
N LEU A 221 0.03 -5.73 -15.59
CA LEU A 221 -0.20 -6.28 -14.26
C LEU A 221 -0.50 -5.16 -13.24
N LEU A 222 0.33 -4.11 -13.21
CA LEU A 222 0.10 -2.97 -12.34
C LEU A 222 -1.24 -2.30 -12.64
N LEU A 223 -1.56 -2.06 -13.91
CA LEU A 223 -2.82 -1.45 -14.31
C LEU A 223 -4.03 -2.25 -13.80
N ALA A 224 -4.00 -3.57 -13.95
CA ALA A 224 -5.05 -4.46 -13.46
C ALA A 224 -5.19 -4.41 -11.92
N LEU A 225 -4.08 -4.44 -11.19
CA LEU A 225 -4.08 -4.34 -9.72
C LEU A 225 -4.56 -2.95 -9.24
N LEU A 226 -4.17 -1.88 -9.93
CA LEU A 226 -4.66 -0.52 -9.66
C LEU A 226 -6.16 -0.42 -9.91
N PHE A 227 -6.69 -1.10 -10.94
CA PHE A 227 -8.12 -1.16 -11.19
C PHE A 227 -8.87 -1.90 -10.09
N VAL A 228 -8.37 -3.05 -9.61
CA VAL A 228 -8.96 -3.76 -8.45
C VAL A 228 -8.96 -2.86 -7.19
N ASN A 229 -7.86 -2.13 -6.94
CA ASN A 229 -7.78 -1.18 -5.83
C ASN A 229 -8.80 -0.02 -5.98
N LEU A 230 -8.93 0.52 -7.20
CA LEU A 230 -9.89 1.57 -7.54
C LEU A 230 -11.31 1.12 -7.24
N VAL A 231 -11.72 -0.04 -7.76
CA VAL A 231 -13.04 -0.64 -7.55
C VAL A 231 -13.30 -0.89 -6.07
N SER A 232 -12.33 -1.45 -5.33
CA SER A 232 -12.47 -1.67 -3.89
C SER A 232 -12.68 -0.36 -3.11
N GLY A 233 -12.02 0.72 -3.52
CA GLY A 233 -12.21 2.06 -2.95
C GLY A 233 -13.64 2.58 -3.16
N TYR A 234 -14.17 2.47 -4.37
CA TYR A 234 -15.55 2.87 -4.67
C TYR A 234 -16.59 1.95 -4.01
N ALA A 235 -16.34 0.64 -3.94
CA ALA A 235 -17.22 -0.30 -3.23
C ALA A 235 -17.41 0.11 -1.76
N LYS A 236 -16.33 0.51 -1.09
CA LYS A 236 -16.39 1.06 0.28
C LYS A 236 -17.20 2.34 0.36
N ALA A 237 -17.04 3.25 -0.61
CA ALA A 237 -17.83 4.47 -0.68
C ALA A 237 -19.33 4.19 -0.87
N ILE A 238 -19.69 3.26 -1.76
CA ILE A 238 -21.08 2.82 -1.99
C ILE A 238 -21.69 2.24 -0.71
N VAL A 239 -20.98 1.32 -0.05
CA VAL A 239 -21.44 0.72 1.22
C VAL A 239 -21.76 1.77 2.27
N VAL A 240 -20.97 2.85 2.34
CA VAL A 240 -21.16 3.92 3.34
C VAL A 240 -22.24 4.91 2.93
N VAL A 241 -22.36 5.25 1.65
CA VAL A 241 -23.35 6.23 1.16
C VAL A 241 -24.76 5.64 1.15
N GLU A 242 -24.90 4.43 0.63
CA GLU A 242 -26.20 3.76 0.43
C GLU A 242 -26.54 2.79 1.58
N GLU A 243 -25.69 2.70 2.60
CA GLU A 243 -25.85 1.79 3.73
C GLU A 243 -26.09 0.32 3.36
N ARG A 244 -25.62 -0.09 2.17
CA ARG A 244 -25.80 -1.46 1.66
C ARG A 244 -25.27 -2.50 2.65
N SER A 245 -26.06 -3.55 2.85
CA SER A 245 -25.69 -4.73 3.65
C SER A 245 -24.81 -5.71 2.87
N SER A 246 -25.06 -5.87 1.57
CA SER A 246 -24.32 -6.78 0.69
C SER A 246 -23.04 -6.15 0.13
N ALA A 247 -21.89 -6.66 0.57
CA ALA A 247 -20.57 -6.27 0.09
C ALA A 247 -20.33 -6.67 -1.38
N PHE A 248 -20.85 -7.82 -1.80
CA PHE A 248 -20.70 -8.31 -3.17
C PHE A 248 -21.43 -7.44 -4.18
N LEU A 249 -22.69 -7.10 -3.90
CA LEU A 249 -23.46 -6.19 -4.75
C LEU A 249 -22.82 -4.81 -4.80
N ALA A 250 -22.32 -4.29 -3.68
CA ALA A 250 -21.60 -3.01 -3.67
C ALA A 250 -20.31 -3.07 -4.51
N PHE A 251 -19.60 -4.20 -4.51
CA PHE A 251 -18.42 -4.39 -5.37
C PHE A 251 -18.81 -4.43 -6.85
N LEU A 252 -19.85 -5.17 -7.22
CA LEU A 252 -20.32 -5.24 -8.61
C LEU A 252 -20.86 -3.88 -9.12
N SER A 253 -21.61 -3.17 -8.27
CA SER A 253 -22.02 -1.78 -8.54
C SER A 253 -20.81 -0.86 -8.71
N ALA A 254 -19.75 -1.04 -7.91
CA ALA A 254 -18.51 -0.27 -8.08
C ALA A 254 -17.80 -0.59 -9.41
N VAL A 255 -17.77 -1.85 -9.85
CA VAL A 255 -17.24 -2.23 -11.17
C VAL A 255 -18.02 -1.50 -12.28
N SER A 256 -19.35 -1.57 -12.25
CA SER A 256 -20.20 -0.91 -13.24
C SER A 256 -20.02 0.62 -13.22
N PHE A 257 -20.00 1.23 -12.03
CA PHE A 257 -19.80 2.66 -11.86
C PHE A 257 -18.43 3.12 -12.39
N CYS A 258 -17.36 2.38 -12.07
CA CYS A 258 -16.01 2.65 -12.58
C CYS A 258 -15.93 2.45 -14.10
N GLY A 259 -16.58 1.45 -14.67
CA GLY A 259 -16.61 1.23 -16.12
C GLY A 259 -17.30 2.37 -16.86
N ARG A 260 -18.49 2.79 -16.40
CA ARG A 260 -19.26 3.91 -17.00
C ARG A 260 -18.54 5.26 -16.87
N ASN A 261 -17.82 5.46 -15.76
CA ASN A 261 -17.13 6.71 -15.45
C ASN A 261 -15.60 6.54 -15.45
N LEU A 262 -15.05 5.72 -16.35
CA LEU A 262 -13.64 5.28 -16.31
C LEU A 262 -12.68 6.46 -16.27
N VAL A 263 -12.81 7.39 -17.22
CA VAL A 263 -11.93 8.55 -17.32
C VAL A 263 -11.96 9.37 -16.03
N ARG A 264 -13.15 9.64 -15.47
CA ARG A 264 -13.31 10.49 -14.27
C ARG A 264 -12.80 9.81 -12.99
N THR A 265 -13.11 8.53 -12.81
CA THR A 265 -12.74 7.75 -11.62
C THR A 265 -11.26 7.39 -11.63
N PHE A 266 -10.76 6.85 -12.75
CA PHE A 266 -9.36 6.51 -12.94
C PHE A 266 -8.49 7.78 -12.96
N GLY A 267 -8.93 8.86 -13.62
CA GLY A 267 -8.19 10.11 -13.66
C GLY A 267 -8.05 10.78 -12.28
N HIS A 268 -9.08 10.71 -11.43
CA HIS A 268 -8.94 11.16 -10.02
C HIS A 268 -7.94 10.29 -9.25
N TYR A 269 -8.01 8.97 -9.41
CA TYR A 269 -7.11 8.04 -8.76
C TYR A 269 -5.65 8.26 -9.20
N LEU A 270 -5.41 8.42 -10.50
CA LEU A 270 -4.09 8.68 -11.07
C LEU A 270 -3.55 10.05 -10.64
N ALA A 271 -4.40 11.07 -10.54
CA ALA A 271 -3.98 12.38 -10.03
C ALA A 271 -3.52 12.31 -8.57
N VAL A 272 -4.20 11.56 -7.71
CA VAL A 272 -3.72 11.35 -6.33
C VAL A 272 -2.46 10.48 -6.30
N ALA A 273 -2.35 9.48 -7.17
CA ALA A 273 -1.12 8.69 -7.32
C ALA A 273 0.08 9.54 -7.74
N LEU A 274 -0.12 10.49 -8.67
CA LEU A 274 0.91 11.44 -9.10
C LEU A 274 1.38 12.32 -7.93
N LEU A 275 0.47 12.82 -7.09
CA LEU A 275 0.86 13.52 -5.85
C LEU A 275 1.70 12.64 -4.93
N GLY A 276 1.41 11.34 -4.87
CA GLY A 276 2.24 10.37 -4.15
C GLY A 276 3.64 10.21 -4.75
N VAL A 277 3.77 10.18 -6.08
CA VAL A 277 5.06 10.14 -6.77
C VAL A 277 5.85 11.42 -6.51
N VAL A 278 5.22 12.59 -6.60
CA VAL A 278 5.83 13.89 -6.27
C VAL A 278 6.32 13.90 -4.82
N LEU A 279 5.54 13.35 -3.89
CA LEU A 279 5.93 13.25 -2.48
C LEU A 279 7.17 12.34 -2.29
N ILE A 280 7.25 11.21 -3.00
CA ILE A 280 8.42 10.32 -2.98
C ILE A 280 9.65 10.99 -3.60
N ALA A 281 9.48 11.71 -4.71
CA ALA A 281 10.55 12.47 -5.34
C ALA A 281 11.07 13.58 -4.39
N GLY A 282 10.16 14.30 -3.73
CA GLY A 282 10.50 15.28 -2.69
C GLY A 282 11.27 14.66 -1.53
N TRP A 283 10.87 13.47 -1.06
CA TRP A 283 11.61 12.74 -0.03
C TRP A 283 13.02 12.37 -0.49
N ARG A 284 13.20 11.88 -1.73
CA ARG A 284 14.53 11.57 -2.28
C ARG A 284 15.46 12.79 -2.29
N LEU A 285 14.93 13.95 -2.66
CA LEU A 285 15.70 15.20 -2.67
C LEU A 285 16.09 15.62 -1.25
N LEU A 286 15.18 15.48 -0.28
CA LEU A 286 15.46 15.80 1.12
C LEU A 286 16.48 14.85 1.75
N ASP A 287 16.32 13.54 1.53
CA ASP A 287 17.20 12.49 2.04
C ASP A 287 18.63 12.62 1.49
N GLY A 288 18.77 13.02 0.21
CA GLY A 288 20.07 13.27 -0.42
C GLY A 288 20.74 14.59 -0.04
N ALA A 289 20.06 15.49 0.67
CA ALA A 289 20.57 16.84 0.95
C ALA A 289 21.54 16.90 2.14
N TYR A 290 21.57 15.88 3.00
CA TYR A 290 22.46 15.86 4.17
C TYR A 290 22.86 14.43 4.55
N ALA A 291 24.04 14.29 5.14
CA ALA A 291 24.47 13.01 5.71
C ALA A 291 23.87 12.84 7.11
N THR A 292 23.28 11.66 7.37
CA THR A 292 22.76 11.33 8.71
C THR A 292 23.90 10.84 9.61
N THR A 293 24.68 11.78 10.14
CA THR A 293 25.79 11.52 11.09
C THR A 293 25.45 11.96 12.52
N GLY A 294 25.56 11.05 13.48
CA GLY A 294 25.29 11.31 14.90
C GLY A 294 23.81 11.47 15.29
N TYR A 295 23.53 11.60 16.59
CA TYR A 295 22.16 11.49 17.12
C TYR A 295 21.22 12.64 16.69
N LYS A 296 21.74 13.87 16.52
CA LYS A 296 20.93 15.04 16.15
C LYS A 296 20.35 14.90 14.75
N THR A 297 21.19 14.51 13.80
CA THR A 297 20.76 14.30 12.41
C THR A 297 19.84 13.08 12.32
N GLN A 298 20.11 12.00 13.07
CA GLN A 298 19.22 10.83 13.15
C GLN A 298 17.81 11.19 13.64
N LEU A 299 17.70 12.02 14.69
CA LEU A 299 16.41 12.52 15.18
C LEU A 299 15.70 13.40 14.15
N LEU A 300 16.45 14.25 13.43
CA LEU A 300 15.91 15.05 12.34
C LEU A 300 15.40 14.16 11.19
N THR A 301 16.19 13.18 10.74
CA THR A 301 15.80 12.21 9.71
C THR A 301 14.54 11.46 10.12
N PHE A 302 14.46 11.03 11.37
CA PHE A 302 13.26 10.39 11.90
C PHE A 302 12.05 11.31 11.86
N ALA A 303 12.17 12.56 12.33
CA ALA A 303 11.09 13.54 12.31
C ALA A 303 10.61 13.86 10.87
N LEU A 304 11.54 14.04 9.94
CA LEU A 304 11.24 14.27 8.53
C LEU A 304 10.57 13.04 7.89
N PHE A 305 11.00 11.84 8.24
CA PHE A 305 10.35 10.60 7.78
C PHE A 305 8.92 10.47 8.35
N GLN A 306 8.68 10.85 9.61
CA GLN A 306 7.32 10.91 10.17
C GLN A 306 6.46 11.95 9.44
N ALA A 307 7.02 13.10 9.06
CA ALA A 307 6.31 14.11 8.26
C ALA A 307 5.97 13.59 6.85
N PHE A 308 6.90 12.89 6.19
CA PHE A 308 6.66 12.21 4.92
C PHE A 308 5.54 11.15 5.05
N MET A 309 5.59 10.32 6.08
CA MET A 309 4.56 9.33 6.37
C MET A 309 3.20 9.97 6.64
N LEU A 310 3.16 11.08 7.39
CA LEU A 310 1.94 11.84 7.63
C LEU A 310 1.35 12.39 6.33
N ALA A 311 2.18 12.97 5.45
CA ALA A 311 1.76 13.45 4.15
C ALA A 311 1.18 12.31 3.27
N ARG A 312 1.84 11.15 3.25
CA ARG A 312 1.36 9.95 2.55
C ARG A 312 0.00 9.48 3.07
N LEU A 313 -0.20 9.49 4.39
CA LEU A 313 -1.47 9.13 5.01
C LEU A 313 -2.55 10.19 4.77
N GLY A 314 -2.16 11.46 4.71
CA GLY A 314 -3.01 12.56 4.26
C GLY A 314 -3.54 12.32 2.84
N LEU A 315 -2.68 11.92 1.90
CA LEU A 315 -3.10 11.56 0.53
C LEU A 315 -4.10 10.40 0.51
N ARG A 316 -3.94 9.42 1.41
CA ARG A 316 -4.91 8.32 1.56
C ARG A 316 -6.28 8.84 2.00
N VAL A 317 -6.35 9.69 3.02
CA VAL A 317 -7.61 10.29 3.51
C VAL A 317 -8.22 11.20 2.43
N MET A 318 -7.41 12.01 1.75
CA MET A 318 -7.82 12.83 0.62
C MET A 318 -8.44 11.99 -0.50
N ARG A 319 -7.82 10.86 -0.87
CA ARG A 319 -8.37 9.93 -1.87
C ARG A 319 -9.73 9.39 -1.45
N MET A 320 -9.87 8.96 -0.19
CA MET A 320 -11.15 8.44 0.33
C MET A 320 -12.25 9.51 0.28
N GLY A 321 -11.96 10.74 0.70
CA GLY A 321 -12.89 11.86 0.62
C GLY A 321 -13.25 12.24 -0.82
N GLY A 322 -12.27 12.25 -1.72
CA GLY A 322 -12.47 12.52 -3.15
C GLY A 322 -13.34 11.46 -3.84
N GLN A 323 -13.14 10.18 -3.52
CA GLN A 323 -13.99 9.08 -4.01
C GLN A 323 -15.44 9.24 -3.54
N LEU A 324 -15.64 9.59 -2.27
CA LEU A 324 -16.97 9.83 -1.70
C LEU A 324 -17.69 11.00 -2.37
N ALA A 325 -17.00 12.13 -2.54
CA ALA A 325 -17.55 13.33 -3.19
C ALA A 325 -17.87 13.09 -4.67
N LEU A 326 -16.98 12.40 -5.39
CA LEU A 326 -17.18 12.09 -6.80
C LEU A 326 -18.32 11.09 -7.00
N TYR A 327 -18.46 10.10 -6.11
CA TYR A 327 -19.57 9.15 -6.14
C TYR A 327 -20.91 9.88 -5.98
N ARG A 328 -21.08 10.67 -4.91
CA ARG A 328 -22.31 11.44 -4.65
C ARG A 328 -22.72 12.31 -5.83
N ARG A 329 -21.74 12.98 -6.46
CA ARG A 329 -22.00 13.86 -7.61
C ARG A 329 -22.47 13.11 -8.86
N LEU A 330 -21.91 11.94 -9.13
CA LEU A 330 -22.19 11.18 -10.35
C LEU A 330 -23.36 10.20 -10.19
N ALA A 331 -23.70 9.81 -8.96
CA ALA A 331 -24.84 8.94 -8.66
C ALA A 331 -26.16 9.71 -8.51
N ALA A 332 -26.12 11.01 -8.16
CA ALA A 332 -27.33 11.84 -8.02
C ALA A 332 -28.24 11.86 -9.27
N PRO A 333 -27.72 11.94 -10.52
CA PRO A 333 -28.55 11.86 -11.72
C PRO A 333 -29.21 10.48 -11.92
N GLU A 334 -28.55 9.38 -11.56
CA GLU A 334 -29.11 8.02 -11.71
C GLU A 334 -30.26 7.77 -10.73
N ALA A 335 -30.19 8.35 -9.53
CA ALA A 335 -31.28 8.31 -8.55
C ALA A 335 -32.53 9.08 -9.02
N LEU A 336 -32.34 10.21 -9.70
CA LEU A 336 -33.44 10.98 -10.29
C LEU A 336 -34.05 10.26 -11.50
N ALA A 337 -33.25 9.59 -12.32
CA ALA A 337 -33.71 8.86 -13.51
C ALA A 337 -34.38 7.51 -13.21
N SER A 338 -34.14 6.92 -12.03
CA SER A 338 -34.81 5.68 -11.59
C SER A 338 -36.08 5.93 -10.78
N ALA A 339 -36.30 7.18 -10.35
CA ALA A 339 -37.49 7.62 -9.64
C ALA A 339 -38.56 8.25 -10.56
N ALA A 340 -38.24 8.47 -11.85
CA ALA A 340 -39.13 8.96 -12.91
C ALA A 340 -39.58 7.79 -13.81
#